data_AF-A0A1F5EMK1-F1
#
_entry.id   AF-A0A1F5EMK1-F1
#
_cell.length_a   1.000
_cell.length_b   1.000
_cell.length_c   1.000
_cell.angle_alpha   90.00
_cell.angle_beta   90.00
_cell.angle_gamma   90.00
#
_symmetry.space_group_name_H-M   'P 1'
#
loop_
_entity.id
_entity.type
_entity.pdbx_description
1 polymer ?
#
loop_
_entity_poly.entity_id
_entity_poly.type
_entity_poly.pdbx_seq_one_letter_code
_entity_poly.pdbx_strand_id
1 'polypeptide(L)'
;MSKKEFYIEKIGQRGKIKIYTVDGFIVRRDLDEEFVNFGQHFRYKCIPEYEFWLDKEATPDERKFYIDHLLVEWKMMKNGTHYKEACVRADEKERTERKRTETKNNIHIKQIGEAKGKIKIWIINGKAVRDSRDIDFTEGGHDFVYSYVPKNEVWIDNDITEEERPFVILHELFERSLMKKGTSYGDAHIKASEIEWKARHDDKKLVKMLKKLGYNTLISK
;
A
#
# COMPACT_ATOMS: atom_id res chain seq x y z
N MET A 1 -14.87 26.57 5.00
CA MET A 1 -14.03 25.81 4.05
C MET A 1 -14.78 24.54 3.74
N SER A 2 -15.14 24.30 2.48
CA SER A 2 -15.73 23.01 2.10
C SER A 2 -14.73 21.92 2.47
N LYS A 3 -15.22 20.88 3.13
CA LYS A 3 -14.42 19.70 3.45
C LYS A 3 -13.97 19.11 2.10
N LYS A 4 -12.66 19.00 1.87
CA LYS A 4 -12.12 18.44 0.63
C LYS A 4 -12.74 17.05 0.41
N GLU A 5 -13.07 16.71 -0.84
CA GLU A 5 -13.91 15.55 -1.18
C GLU A 5 -13.34 14.21 -0.70
N PHE A 6 -12.02 14.10 -0.52
CA PHE A 6 -11.37 12.89 -0.03
C PHE A 6 -11.50 12.66 1.49
N TYR A 7 -11.96 13.62 2.29
CA TYR A 7 -12.18 13.34 3.73
C TYR A 7 -13.54 12.66 3.95
N ILE A 8 -13.51 11.42 4.42
CA ILE A 8 -14.72 10.65 4.69
C ILE A 8 -15.24 10.97 6.09
N GLU A 9 -14.51 10.59 7.13
CA GLU A 9 -14.96 10.71 8.53
C GLU A 9 -13.82 10.98 9.51
N LYS A 10 -14.12 11.65 10.62
CA LYS A 10 -13.20 11.77 11.75
C LYS A 10 -13.45 10.61 12.70
N ILE A 11 -12.52 9.66 12.77
CA ILE A 11 -12.66 8.45 13.60
C ILE A 11 -12.05 8.60 14.99
N GLY A 12 -11.28 9.66 15.24
CA GLY A 12 -10.68 9.83 16.55
C GLY A 12 -9.87 11.09 16.74
N GLN A 13 -9.31 11.21 17.94
CA GLN A 13 -8.39 12.27 18.33
C GLN A 13 -7.44 11.77 19.42
N ARG A 14 -6.20 12.22 19.37
CA ARG A 14 -5.16 11.98 20.39
C ARG A 14 -4.46 13.30 20.70
N GLY A 15 -4.81 13.93 21.82
CA GLY A 15 -4.38 15.30 22.11
C GLY A 15 -4.86 16.26 21.01
N LYS A 16 -3.93 16.91 20.31
CA LYS A 16 -4.21 17.82 19.18
C LYS A 16 -4.38 17.09 17.85
N ILE A 17 -3.90 15.86 17.73
CA ILE A 17 -3.89 15.11 16.47
C ILE A 17 -5.29 14.57 16.20
N LYS A 18 -5.88 14.95 15.06
CA LYS A 18 -7.15 14.41 14.57
C LYS A 18 -6.87 13.22 13.66
N ILE A 19 -7.71 12.19 13.76
CA ILE A 19 -7.56 10.96 12.97
C ILE A 19 -8.75 10.88 12.03
N TYR A 20 -8.47 10.79 10.74
CA TYR A 20 -9.47 10.75 9.67
C TYR A 20 -9.34 9.45 8.88
N THR A 21 -10.50 8.89 8.51
CA THR A 21 -10.58 8.01 7.35
C THR A 21 -10.67 8.90 6.10
N VAL A 22 -9.85 8.61 5.09
CA VAL A 22 -9.81 9.33 3.81
C VAL A 22 -10.02 8.37 2.64
N ASP A 23 -10.40 8.93 1.49
CA ASP A 23 -10.46 8.20 0.24
C ASP A 23 -9.05 8.17 -0.39
N GLY A 24 -8.28 7.11 -0.12
CA GLY A 24 -6.91 7.00 -0.61
C GLY A 24 -6.80 6.96 -2.13
N PHE A 25 -7.83 6.48 -2.83
CA PHE A 25 -7.90 6.55 -4.30
C PHE A 25 -7.79 7.99 -4.80
N ILE A 26 -8.53 8.91 -4.17
CA ILE A 26 -8.49 10.34 -4.52
C ILE A 26 -7.16 10.96 -4.10
N VAL A 27 -6.62 10.57 -2.94
CA VAL A 27 -5.31 11.06 -2.47
C VAL A 27 -4.20 10.67 -3.46
N ARG A 28 -4.14 9.40 -3.86
CA ARG A 28 -3.17 8.86 -4.84
C ARG A 28 -3.37 9.36 -6.25
N ARG A 29 -4.54 9.92 -6.59
CA ARG A 29 -4.77 10.55 -7.90
C ARG A 29 -4.42 12.03 -7.90
N ASP A 30 -4.81 12.76 -6.85
CA ASP A 30 -4.85 14.23 -6.90
C ASP A 30 -3.78 14.90 -6.04
N LEU A 31 -3.20 14.19 -5.06
CA LEU A 31 -2.33 14.79 -4.04
C LEU A 31 -0.93 14.19 -3.97
N ASP A 32 -0.83 12.87 -3.88
CA ASP A 32 0.46 12.18 -3.64
C ASP A 32 0.35 10.70 -4.05
N GLU A 33 1.04 10.32 -5.14
CA GLU A 33 1.05 8.97 -5.71
C GLU A 33 1.52 7.89 -4.73
N GLU A 34 2.34 8.25 -3.74
CA GLU A 34 2.98 7.31 -2.81
C GLU A 34 2.15 7.09 -1.53
N PHE A 35 0.93 7.64 -1.45
CA PHE A 35 0.07 7.48 -0.28
C PHE A 35 -0.47 6.04 -0.17
N VAL A 36 -0.03 5.29 0.84
CA VAL A 36 -0.45 3.90 1.09
C VAL A 36 -1.62 3.83 2.09
N ASN A 37 -1.75 2.74 2.85
CA ASN A 37 -2.83 2.50 3.82
C ASN A 37 -2.99 3.58 4.91
N PHE A 38 -1.94 4.31 5.26
CA PHE A 38 -1.97 5.36 6.29
C PHE A 38 -0.79 6.33 6.20
N GLY A 39 -0.92 7.51 6.80
CA GLY A 39 0.13 8.53 6.75
C GLY A 39 -0.03 9.70 7.72
N GLN A 40 1.06 10.46 7.84
CA GLN A 40 1.15 11.70 8.63
C GLN A 40 2.06 12.74 7.95
N HIS A 41 1.97 13.99 8.40
CA HIS A 41 2.60 15.18 7.81
C HIS A 41 4.09 15.08 7.46
N PHE A 42 4.91 14.48 8.33
CA PHE A 42 6.34 14.38 8.09
C PHE A 42 6.69 13.37 6.97
N ARG A 43 5.78 12.42 6.67
CA ARG A 43 5.91 11.50 5.55
C ARG A 43 5.30 12.09 4.28
N TYR A 44 4.10 12.67 4.41
CA TYR A 44 3.33 13.21 3.29
C TYR A 44 3.03 14.70 3.49
N LYS A 45 3.62 15.54 2.64
CA LYS A 45 3.46 17.01 2.74
C LYS A 45 2.03 17.49 2.52
N CYS A 46 1.21 16.70 1.82
CA CYS A 46 -0.20 16.98 1.60
C CYS A 46 -1.06 16.83 2.87
N ILE A 47 -0.56 16.12 3.89
CA ILE A 47 -1.25 15.89 5.17
C ILE A 47 -0.93 17.04 6.14
N PRO A 48 -1.94 17.68 6.78
CA PRO A 48 -1.70 18.71 7.79
C PRO A 48 -0.94 18.20 9.02
N GLU A 49 -0.14 19.07 9.65
CA GLU A 49 0.75 18.72 10.79
C GLU A 49 0.09 17.94 11.92
N TYR A 50 -1.18 18.24 12.23
CA TYR A 50 -1.93 17.61 13.33
C TYR A 50 -3.03 16.68 12.83
N GLU A 51 -2.79 16.01 11.71
CA GLU A 51 -3.71 15.03 11.16
C GLU A 51 -3.00 13.71 10.83
N PHE A 52 -3.69 12.63 11.14
CA PHE A 52 -3.39 11.29 10.65
C PHE A 52 -4.50 10.88 9.69
N TRP A 53 -4.10 10.37 8.54
CA TRP A 53 -5.01 9.85 7.53
C TRP A 53 -4.84 8.35 7.44
N LEU A 54 -5.94 7.62 7.53
CA LEU A 54 -6.04 6.19 7.26
C LEU A 54 -6.90 6.03 6.00
N ASP A 55 -6.44 5.24 5.04
CA ASP A 55 -7.22 4.91 3.86
C ASP A 55 -8.52 4.19 4.27
N LYS A 56 -9.61 4.41 3.53
CA LYS A 56 -10.89 3.72 3.70
C LYS A 56 -10.76 2.22 3.52
N GLU A 57 -9.75 1.80 2.75
CA GLU A 57 -9.40 0.40 2.48
C GLU A 57 -8.82 -0.31 3.72
N ALA A 58 -8.29 0.44 4.70
CA ALA A 58 -7.73 -0.14 5.91
C ALA A 58 -8.78 -0.91 6.73
N THR A 59 -8.57 -2.22 6.90
CA THR A 59 -9.46 -3.07 7.70
C THR A 59 -9.61 -2.53 9.13
N PRO A 60 -10.85 -2.43 9.66
CA PRO A 60 -11.11 -1.81 10.97
C PRO A 60 -10.30 -2.36 12.15
N ASP A 61 -9.97 -3.65 12.14
CA ASP A 61 -9.21 -4.32 13.21
C ASP A 61 -7.71 -3.99 13.17
N GLU A 62 -7.18 -3.51 12.04
CA GLU A 62 -5.77 -3.09 11.92
C GLU A 62 -5.54 -1.62 12.24
N ARG A 63 -6.61 -0.80 12.24
CA ARG A 63 -6.51 0.66 12.47
C ARG A 63 -5.76 1.02 13.74
N LYS A 64 -5.88 0.20 14.79
CA LYS A 64 -5.16 0.43 16.04
C LYS A 64 -3.64 0.41 15.80
N PHE A 65 -3.13 -0.58 15.07
CA PHE A 65 -1.70 -0.70 14.78
C PHE A 65 -1.21 0.53 14.02
N TYR A 66 -1.93 0.93 12.97
CA TYR A 66 -1.61 2.12 12.18
C TYR A 66 -1.60 3.42 13.00
N ILE A 67 -2.60 3.63 13.86
CA ILE A 67 -2.64 4.81 14.73
C ILE A 67 -1.48 4.80 15.71
N ASP A 68 -1.19 3.64 16.32
CA ASP A 68 -0.12 3.50 17.29
C ASP A 68 1.28 3.64 16.70
N HIS A 69 1.47 3.20 15.45
CA HIS A 69 2.65 3.41 14.63
C HIS A 69 2.85 4.90 14.34
N LEU A 70 1.83 5.56 13.77
CA LEU A 70 1.87 6.99 13.46
C LEU A 70 2.13 7.87 14.68
N LEU A 71 1.58 7.51 15.86
CA LEU A 71 1.86 8.22 17.10
C LEU A 71 3.35 8.15 17.50
N VAL A 72 4.01 7.01 17.29
CA VAL A 72 5.44 6.87 17.56
C VAL A 72 6.23 7.71 16.58
N GLU A 73 5.98 7.56 15.28
CA GLU A 73 6.67 8.32 14.24
C GLU A 73 6.54 9.82 14.48
N TRP A 74 5.30 10.31 14.62
CA TRP A 74 5.02 11.73 14.77
C TRP A 74 5.69 12.31 16.00
N LYS A 75 5.64 11.62 17.14
CA LYS A 75 6.26 12.08 18.39
C LYS A 75 7.78 12.19 18.25
N MET A 76 8.42 11.20 17.62
CA MET A 76 9.86 11.18 17.43
C MET A 76 10.32 12.24 16.42
N MET A 77 9.64 12.32 15.27
CA MET A 77 9.96 13.28 14.21
C MET A 77 9.69 14.72 14.64
N LYS A 78 8.63 14.97 15.42
CA LYS A 78 8.37 16.29 16.01
C LYS A 78 9.49 16.76 16.93
N ASN A 79 10.23 15.83 17.55
CA ASN A 79 11.39 16.09 18.38
C ASN A 79 12.72 16.08 17.60
N GLY A 80 12.68 16.04 16.27
CA GLY A 80 13.86 16.11 15.40
C GLY A 80 14.54 14.76 15.12
N THR A 81 13.92 13.63 15.50
CA THR A 81 14.44 12.31 15.09
C THR A 81 14.29 12.11 13.59
N HIS A 82 15.31 11.53 12.95
CA HIS A 82 15.28 11.27 11.51
C HIS A 82 14.26 10.17 11.17
N TYR A 83 13.58 10.30 10.02
CA TYR A 83 12.50 9.42 9.56
C TYR A 83 12.83 7.93 9.73
N LYS A 84 13.96 7.49 9.17
CA LYS A 84 14.39 6.08 9.24
C LYS A 84 14.46 5.52 10.66
N GLU A 85 14.93 6.31 11.62
CA GLU A 85 14.99 5.87 13.03
C GLU A 85 13.59 5.85 13.67
N ALA A 86 12.75 6.84 13.35
CA ALA A 86 11.37 6.88 13.82
C ALA A 86 10.55 5.68 13.30
N CYS A 87 10.71 5.30 12.03
CA CYS A 87 10.08 4.11 11.45
C CYS A 87 10.51 2.84 12.17
N VAL A 88 11.82 2.62 12.36
CA VAL A 88 12.32 1.42 13.08
C VAL A 88 11.67 1.28 14.47
N ARG A 89 11.48 2.38 15.20
CA ARG A 89 10.83 2.35 16.51
C ARG A 89 9.33 2.09 16.43
N ALA A 90 8.67 2.62 15.40
CA ALA A 90 7.25 2.37 15.16
C ALA A 90 7.03 0.90 14.78
N ASP A 91 7.88 0.34 13.91
CA ASP A 91 7.92 -1.07 13.52
C ASP A 91 8.10 -2.00 14.72
N GLU A 92 9.06 -1.69 15.61
CA GLU A 92 9.29 -2.44 16.84
C GLU A 92 8.04 -2.49 17.73
N LYS A 93 7.33 -1.36 17.84
CA LYS A 93 6.08 -1.28 18.58
C LYS A 93 5.00 -2.12 17.92
N GLU A 94 4.76 -1.93 16.63
CA GLU A 94 3.72 -2.66 15.88
C GLU A 94 3.94 -4.18 15.94
N ARG A 95 5.18 -4.65 15.71
CA ARG A 95 5.53 -6.08 15.82
C ARG A 95 5.22 -6.66 17.20
N THR A 96 5.45 -5.88 18.26
CA THR A 96 5.13 -6.31 19.63
C THR A 96 3.63 -6.44 19.86
N GLU A 97 2.84 -5.55 19.26
CA GLU A 97 1.38 -5.60 19.34
C GLU A 97 0.80 -6.76 18.51
N ARG A 98 1.27 -6.96 17.26
CA ARG A 98 0.79 -8.01 16.35
C ARG A 98 1.13 -9.43 16.78
N LYS A 99 2.31 -9.66 17.37
CA LYS A 99 2.68 -11.00 17.91
C LYS A 99 1.69 -11.51 18.96
N ARG A 100 0.97 -10.62 19.64
CA ARG A 100 -0.05 -10.99 20.63
C ARG A 100 -1.36 -11.46 20.01
N THR A 101 -1.51 -11.30 18.69
CA THR A 101 -2.73 -11.57 17.93
C THR A 101 -2.50 -12.51 16.74
N GLU A 102 -1.35 -13.18 16.66
CA GLU A 102 -0.98 -14.00 15.51
C GLU A 102 -1.94 -15.19 15.31
N THR A 103 -2.58 -15.24 14.15
CA THR A 103 -3.36 -16.40 13.71
C THR A 103 -2.76 -16.96 12.43
N LYS A 104 -2.42 -18.26 12.43
CA LYS A 104 -1.97 -18.97 11.23
C LYS A 104 -3.13 -19.10 10.23
N ASN A 105 -3.23 -18.14 9.32
CA ASN A 105 -4.20 -18.15 8.23
C ASN A 105 -3.52 -18.47 6.91
N ASN A 106 -4.30 -19.03 5.98
CA ASN A 106 -3.85 -19.18 4.60
C ASN A 106 -3.63 -17.79 3.98
N ILE A 107 -2.47 -17.60 3.35
CA ILE A 107 -2.09 -16.32 2.75
C ILE A 107 -2.75 -16.16 1.38
N HIS A 108 -2.81 -17.22 0.56
CA HIS A 108 -3.44 -17.14 -0.76
C HIS A 108 -4.96 -17.23 -0.64
N ILE A 109 -5.67 -16.18 -1.03
CA ILE A 109 -7.15 -16.15 -1.02
C ILE A 109 -7.69 -16.55 -2.39
N LYS A 110 -7.30 -15.85 -3.46
CA LYS A 110 -7.85 -16.05 -4.80
C LYS A 110 -6.87 -15.65 -5.90
N GLN A 111 -6.65 -16.49 -6.89
CA GLN A 111 -5.96 -16.09 -8.12
C GLN A 111 -6.94 -15.32 -9.01
N ILE A 112 -6.57 -14.10 -9.41
CA ILE A 112 -7.46 -13.20 -10.17
C ILE A 112 -7.00 -12.98 -11.62
N GLY A 113 -5.78 -13.38 -11.96
CA GLY A 113 -5.25 -13.21 -13.30
C GLY A 113 -3.93 -13.90 -13.53
N GLU A 114 -3.48 -13.81 -14.77
CA GLU A 114 -2.13 -14.17 -15.18
C GLU A 114 -1.55 -13.12 -16.11
N ALA A 115 -0.23 -12.96 -16.09
CA ALA A 115 0.51 -12.05 -16.98
C ALA A 115 1.62 -12.77 -17.75
N LYS A 116 2.25 -12.05 -18.69
CA LYS A 116 3.26 -12.59 -19.60
C LYS A 116 4.37 -13.33 -18.83
N GLY A 117 4.62 -14.57 -19.24
CA GLY A 117 5.65 -15.42 -18.62
C GLY A 117 5.12 -16.27 -17.46
N LYS A 118 3.82 -16.60 -17.46
CA LYS A 118 3.15 -17.43 -16.44
C LYS A 118 3.23 -16.82 -15.04
N ILE A 119 3.15 -15.49 -14.98
CA ILE A 119 3.11 -14.77 -13.71
C ILE A 119 1.68 -14.87 -13.18
N LYS A 120 1.48 -15.37 -11.97
CA LYS A 120 0.17 -15.45 -11.33
C LYS A 120 -0.09 -14.21 -10.49
N ILE A 121 -1.28 -13.65 -10.60
CA ILE A 121 -1.72 -12.51 -9.79
C ILE A 121 -2.70 -13.05 -8.74
N TRP A 122 -2.35 -12.87 -7.47
CA TRP A 122 -3.10 -13.37 -6.33
C TRP A 122 -3.61 -12.22 -5.46
N ILE A 123 -4.87 -12.28 -5.07
CA ILE A 123 -5.33 -11.64 -3.84
C ILE A 123 -4.85 -12.48 -2.67
N ILE A 124 -4.15 -11.85 -1.73
CA ILE A 124 -3.62 -12.49 -0.54
C ILE A 124 -4.16 -11.83 0.73
N ASN A 125 -4.10 -12.54 1.84
CA ASN A 125 -4.42 -12.02 3.16
C ASN A 125 -3.28 -11.11 3.65
N GLY A 126 -3.37 -9.80 3.40
CA GLY A 126 -2.30 -8.84 3.72
C GLY A 126 -2.04 -8.76 5.21
N LYS A 127 -3.09 -8.78 6.01
CA LYS A 127 -3.00 -8.88 7.48
C LYS A 127 -2.17 -10.08 7.92
N ALA A 128 -2.40 -11.26 7.34
CA ALA A 128 -1.63 -12.46 7.69
C ALA A 128 -0.14 -12.31 7.32
N VAL A 129 0.18 -11.60 6.24
CA VAL A 129 1.57 -11.26 5.89
C VAL A 129 2.18 -10.31 6.93
N ARG A 130 1.47 -9.23 7.30
CA ARG A 130 1.91 -8.28 8.34
C ARG A 130 2.09 -8.90 9.71
N ASP A 131 1.20 -9.81 10.08
CA ASP A 131 1.25 -10.48 11.39
C ASP A 131 2.39 -11.50 11.51
N SER A 132 2.84 -12.09 10.40
CA SER A 132 3.77 -13.25 10.43
C SER A 132 5.11 -13.06 9.71
N ARG A 133 5.22 -12.12 8.77
CA ARG A 133 6.38 -12.00 7.87
C ARG A 133 6.90 -10.58 7.80
N ASP A 134 6.06 -9.66 7.37
CA ASP A 134 6.49 -8.32 6.98
C ASP A 134 5.39 -7.29 7.24
N ILE A 135 5.57 -6.50 8.30
CA ILE A 135 4.63 -5.45 8.70
C ILE A 135 4.53 -4.33 7.64
N ASP A 136 5.54 -4.19 6.79
CA ASP A 136 5.63 -3.13 5.77
C ASP A 136 4.95 -3.54 4.46
N PHE A 137 4.39 -4.76 4.38
CA PHE A 137 3.61 -5.17 3.22
C PHE A 137 2.31 -4.35 3.14
N THR A 138 2.31 -3.35 2.25
CA THR A 138 1.17 -2.48 1.93
C THR A 138 0.84 -2.60 0.44
N GLU A 139 -0.44 -2.67 0.11
CA GLU A 139 -0.98 -2.71 -1.26
C GLU A 139 -0.62 -3.94 -2.10
N GLY A 140 0.65 -4.16 -2.42
CA GLY A 140 1.11 -5.19 -3.33
C GLY A 140 2.59 -5.54 -3.21
N GLY A 141 3.00 -6.58 -3.93
CA GLY A 141 4.40 -6.99 -3.97
C GLY A 141 4.69 -8.17 -4.89
N HIS A 142 5.97 -8.36 -5.22
CA HIS A 142 6.40 -9.48 -6.08
C HIS A 142 7.75 -10.11 -5.69
N ASP A 143 8.03 -11.26 -6.29
CA ASP A 143 9.16 -12.19 -6.04
C ASP A 143 10.59 -11.66 -6.28
N PHE A 144 10.73 -10.40 -6.69
CA PHE A 144 12.02 -9.72 -6.84
C PHE A 144 12.27 -8.70 -5.72
N VAL A 145 11.21 -8.22 -5.06
CA VAL A 145 11.30 -7.33 -3.90
C VAL A 145 11.26 -8.17 -2.63
N TYR A 146 10.28 -9.07 -2.54
CA TYR A 146 10.02 -9.84 -1.34
C TYR A 146 10.46 -11.29 -1.51
N SER A 147 11.42 -11.71 -0.68
CA SER A 147 11.95 -13.08 -0.70
C SER A 147 10.93 -14.16 -0.32
N TYR A 148 9.89 -13.78 0.43
CA TYR A 148 8.80 -14.66 0.85
C TYR A 148 7.68 -14.79 -0.19
N VAL A 149 7.71 -14.01 -1.26
CA VAL A 149 6.77 -14.13 -2.39
C VAL A 149 7.29 -15.22 -3.34
N PRO A 150 6.50 -16.27 -3.63
CA PRO A 150 6.92 -17.34 -4.52
C PRO A 150 7.29 -16.84 -5.92
N LYS A 151 8.24 -17.52 -6.57
CA LYS A 151 8.67 -17.16 -7.92
C LYS A 151 7.50 -17.15 -8.90
N ASN A 152 7.48 -16.11 -9.74
CA ASN A 152 6.41 -15.82 -10.70
C ASN A 152 5.04 -15.54 -10.07
N GLU A 153 5.02 -14.96 -8.87
CA GLU A 153 3.80 -14.40 -8.29
C GLU A 153 3.90 -12.89 -8.12
N VAL A 154 2.74 -12.25 -8.28
CA VAL A 154 2.44 -10.88 -7.85
C VAL A 154 1.29 -11.00 -6.86
N TRP A 155 1.47 -10.42 -5.69
CA TRP A 155 0.51 -10.41 -4.60
C TRP A 155 -0.14 -9.04 -4.51
N ILE A 156 -1.44 -9.03 -4.25
CA ILE A 156 -2.25 -7.84 -4.01
C ILE A 156 -2.95 -8.05 -2.67
N ASP A 157 -2.87 -7.08 -1.78
CA ASP A 157 -3.55 -7.08 -0.50
C ASP A 157 -5.07 -7.13 -0.70
N ASN A 158 -5.76 -7.95 0.11
CA ASN A 158 -7.21 -8.07 0.08
C ASN A 158 -7.94 -6.80 0.50
N ASP A 159 -7.26 -5.88 1.18
CA ASP A 159 -7.80 -4.57 1.56
C ASP A 159 -8.02 -3.67 0.34
N ILE A 160 -7.27 -3.90 -0.75
CA ILE A 160 -7.37 -3.12 -1.99
C ILE A 160 -8.68 -3.38 -2.71
N THR A 161 -9.43 -2.31 -2.98
CA THR A 161 -10.73 -2.36 -3.65
C THR A 161 -10.62 -2.78 -5.11
N GLU A 162 -11.72 -3.25 -5.70
CA GLU A 162 -11.74 -3.68 -7.10
C GLU A 162 -11.39 -2.56 -8.10
N GLU A 163 -11.73 -1.32 -7.76
CA GLU A 163 -11.41 -0.14 -8.56
C GLU A 163 -9.91 0.18 -8.52
N GLU A 164 -9.26 -0.06 -7.39
CA GLU A 164 -7.85 0.27 -7.18
C GLU A 164 -6.90 -0.81 -7.70
N ARG A 165 -7.32 -2.09 -7.64
CA ARG A 165 -6.52 -3.25 -8.06
C ARG A 165 -5.82 -3.10 -9.42
N PRO A 166 -6.46 -2.60 -10.50
CA PRO A 166 -5.80 -2.46 -11.79
C PRO A 166 -4.56 -1.56 -11.76
N PHE A 167 -4.54 -0.53 -10.92
CA PHE A 167 -3.41 0.40 -10.76
C PHE A 167 -2.26 -0.28 -10.02
N VAL A 168 -2.54 -0.89 -8.88
CA VAL A 168 -1.54 -1.67 -8.11
C VAL A 168 -0.98 -2.81 -8.97
N ILE A 169 -1.82 -3.55 -9.71
CA ILE A 169 -1.36 -4.61 -10.63
C ILE A 169 -0.46 -4.03 -11.74
N LEU A 170 -0.79 -2.85 -12.28
CA LEU A 170 0.05 -2.19 -13.28
C LEU A 170 1.42 -1.86 -12.68
N HIS A 171 1.45 -1.26 -11.49
CA HIS A 171 2.69 -0.91 -10.77
C HIS A 171 3.56 -2.15 -10.57
N GLU A 172 3.02 -3.16 -9.88
CA GLU A 172 3.74 -4.38 -9.54
C GLU A 172 4.26 -5.13 -10.78
N LEU A 173 3.44 -5.28 -11.83
CA LEU A 173 3.88 -5.96 -13.05
C LEU A 173 4.93 -5.14 -13.81
N PHE A 174 4.82 -3.81 -13.81
CA PHE A 174 5.76 -2.95 -14.52
C PHE A 174 7.12 -2.92 -13.80
N GLU A 175 7.11 -2.70 -12.48
CA GLU A 175 8.30 -2.75 -11.61
C GLU A 175 9.03 -4.09 -11.78
N ARG A 176 8.30 -5.20 -11.61
CA ARG A 176 8.82 -6.55 -11.81
C ARG A 176 9.46 -6.74 -13.17
N SER A 177 8.85 -6.19 -14.22
CA SER A 177 9.36 -6.32 -15.59
C SER A 177 10.70 -5.61 -15.80
N LEU A 178 10.95 -4.53 -15.04
CA LEU A 178 12.20 -3.77 -15.05
C LEU A 178 13.26 -4.47 -14.20
N MET A 179 12.91 -4.91 -13.00
CA MET A 179 13.83 -5.65 -12.13
C MET A 179 14.30 -6.96 -12.77
N LYS A 180 13.40 -7.67 -13.47
CA LYS A 180 13.76 -8.86 -14.26
C LYS A 180 14.81 -8.57 -15.35
N LYS A 181 14.92 -7.33 -15.82
CA LYS A 181 15.94 -6.87 -16.79
C LYS A 181 17.21 -6.32 -16.13
N GLY A 182 17.30 -6.38 -14.80
CA GLY A 182 18.44 -5.88 -14.03
C GLY A 182 18.36 -4.41 -13.62
N THR A 183 17.19 -3.77 -13.73
CA THR A 183 16.99 -2.43 -13.15
C THR A 183 16.98 -2.53 -11.62
N SER A 184 17.59 -1.56 -10.92
CA SER A 184 17.56 -1.50 -9.46
C SER A 184 16.12 -1.35 -8.96
N TYR A 185 15.85 -1.76 -7.71
CA TYR A 185 14.53 -1.58 -7.10
C TYR A 185 14.09 -0.11 -7.14
N GLY A 186 14.92 0.82 -6.64
CA GLY A 186 14.56 2.24 -6.59
C GLY A 186 14.24 2.85 -7.96
N ASP A 187 15.04 2.54 -8.99
CA ASP A 187 14.77 3.04 -10.34
C ASP A 187 13.54 2.38 -10.99
N ALA A 188 13.28 1.10 -10.67
CA ALA A 188 12.10 0.40 -11.16
C ALA A 188 10.83 0.95 -10.51
N HIS A 189 10.88 1.18 -9.20
CA HIS A 189 9.80 1.71 -8.39
C HIS A 189 9.37 3.11 -8.83
N ILE A 190 10.32 4.05 -8.95
CA ILE A 190 10.03 5.42 -9.45
C ILE A 190 9.32 5.37 -10.81
N LYS A 191 9.79 4.51 -11.72
CA LYS A 191 9.17 4.38 -13.05
C LYS A 191 7.80 3.71 -13.01
N ALA A 192 7.57 2.84 -12.02
CA ALA A 192 6.29 2.20 -11.77
C ALA A 192 5.27 3.21 -11.22
N SER A 193 5.63 4.01 -10.21
CA SER A 193 4.81 5.10 -9.68
C SER A 193 4.45 6.11 -10.76
N GLU A 194 5.42 6.50 -11.59
CA GLU A 194 5.18 7.43 -12.70
C GLU A 194 4.18 6.89 -13.74
N ILE A 195 4.24 5.59 -14.08
CA ILE A 195 3.32 5.02 -15.07
C ILE A 195 1.93 4.80 -14.47
N GLU A 196 1.87 4.43 -13.19
CA GLU A 196 0.63 4.32 -12.43
C GLU A 196 -0.09 5.66 -12.35
N TRP A 197 0.59 6.72 -11.90
CA TRP A 197 0.02 8.06 -11.82
C TRP A 197 -0.52 8.53 -13.17
N LYS A 198 0.23 8.31 -14.25
CA LYS A 198 -0.24 8.63 -15.61
C LYS A 198 -1.46 7.80 -16.01
N ALA A 199 -1.59 6.57 -15.52
CA ALA A 199 -2.73 5.70 -15.79
C ALA A 199 -3.97 6.10 -14.96
N ARG A 200 -3.80 6.60 -13.73
CA ARG A 200 -4.89 7.15 -12.89
C ARG A 200 -5.60 8.34 -13.52
N HIS A 201 -4.95 8.99 -14.50
CA HIS A 201 -5.48 10.12 -15.26
C HIS A 201 -5.86 9.78 -16.71
N ASP A 202 -5.68 8.53 -17.14
CA ASP A 202 -5.96 8.08 -18.51
C ASP A 202 -6.29 6.58 -18.55
N ASP A 203 -7.58 6.25 -18.52
CA ASP A 203 -8.06 4.86 -18.58
C ASP A 203 -7.56 4.09 -19.81
N LYS A 204 -7.40 4.78 -20.95
CA LYS A 204 -6.89 4.13 -22.18
C LYS A 204 -5.45 3.71 -21.98
N LYS A 205 -4.68 4.49 -21.22
CA LYS A 205 -3.30 4.16 -20.86
C LYS A 205 -3.23 2.97 -19.93
N LEU A 206 -4.08 2.91 -18.91
CA LEU A 206 -4.18 1.76 -18.00
C LEU A 206 -4.38 0.45 -18.80
N VAL A 207 -5.44 0.41 -19.62
CA VAL A 207 -5.79 -0.77 -20.44
C VAL A 207 -4.65 -1.13 -21.39
N LYS A 208 -4.06 -0.13 -22.07
CA LYS A 208 -2.94 -0.35 -23.01
C LYS A 208 -1.71 -0.93 -22.31
N MET A 209 -1.37 -0.45 -21.12
CA MET A 209 -0.18 -0.89 -20.39
C MET A 209 -0.36 -2.29 -19.80
N LEU A 210 -1.51 -2.58 -19.19
CA LEU A 210 -1.84 -3.91 -18.71
C LEU A 210 -1.81 -4.94 -19.85
N LYS A 211 -2.38 -4.60 -21.02
CA LYS A 211 -2.32 -5.43 -22.22
C LYS A 211 -0.87 -5.66 -22.69
N LYS A 212 -0.02 -4.64 -22.64
CA LYS A 212 1.42 -4.76 -23.00
C LYS A 212 2.18 -5.68 -22.04
N LEU A 213 1.79 -5.70 -20.77
CA LEU A 213 2.31 -6.62 -19.75
C LEU A 213 1.70 -8.03 -19.87
N GLY A 214 0.75 -8.21 -20.78
CA GLY A 214 0.07 -9.47 -21.05
C GLY A 214 -0.86 -9.90 -19.92
N TYR A 215 -1.33 -8.95 -19.11
CA TYR A 215 -2.30 -9.22 -18.05
C TYR A 215 -3.64 -9.61 -18.65
N ASN A 216 -4.13 -10.80 -18.28
CA ASN A 216 -5.45 -11.30 -18.63
C ASN A 216 -6.17 -11.65 -17.33
N THR A 217 -7.38 -11.13 -17.16
CA THR A 217 -8.23 -11.45 -16.01
C THR A 217 -8.74 -12.88 -16.13
N LEU A 218 -8.67 -13.61 -15.02
CA LEU A 218 -9.44 -14.85 -14.86
C LEU A 218 -10.83 -14.44 -14.41
N ILE A 219 -11.64 -13.89 -15.31
CA ILE A 219 -13.07 -13.70 -15.02
C ILE A 219 -13.66 -15.10 -14.90
N SER A 220 -14.04 -15.48 -13.69
CA SER A 220 -14.86 -16.65 -13.42
C SER A 220 -16.12 -16.56 -14.27
N LYS A 221 -16.32 -17.57 -15.13
CA LYS A 221 -17.64 -17.90 -15.68
C LYS A 221 -18.65 -18.09 -14.57
#